data_AF-A0A6D0IKB0-F1
#
_entry.id   AF-A0A6D0IKB0-F1
#
_cell.length_a   1.000
_cell.length_b   1.000
_cell.length_c   1.000
_cell.angle_alpha   90.00
_cell.angle_beta   90.00
_cell.angle_gamma   90.00
#
_symmetry.space_group_name_H-M   'P 1'
#
loop_
_entity.id
_entity.type
_entity.pdbx_description
1 polymer ?
#
loop_
_entity_poly.entity_id
_entity_poly.type
_entity_poly.pdbx_seq_one_letter_code
_entity_poly.pdbx_strand_id
1 'polypeptide(L)'
;RWFSGNQTWPWDTWKQAFAMAHFNPDIAKENIRAVFSWQIQPGDRVRPQDVGFVPDLIAWNLSPERGGDGGNWNERNTKPSLAAWSVMEVYNVTQDKAWLAEMYPKLVAYHDWWLRNRDHNGNGVPEYGATRDKAHNTESGEMLFTVKKGDKEETQSGLNNYARVVEKGQYDSLEIPAQVAAS
;
A
#
# COMPACT_ATOMS: atom_id res chain seq x y z
N ARG A 1 4.79 9.98 -18.09
CA ARG A 1 3.43 9.66 -18.58
C ARG A 1 2.40 9.46 -17.46
N TRP A 2 2.76 8.83 -16.34
CA TRP A 2 1.83 8.42 -15.27
C TRP A 2 2.06 9.10 -13.90
N PHE A 3 2.86 10.18 -13.84
CA PHE A 3 3.25 10.86 -12.59
C PHE A 3 2.78 12.32 -12.51
N SER A 4 1.78 12.70 -13.31
CA SER A 4 1.28 14.08 -13.38
C SER A 4 -0.06 14.23 -12.64
N GLY A 5 -0.62 15.45 -12.64
CA GLY A 5 -1.68 15.84 -11.73
C GLY A 5 -1.15 15.89 -10.29
N ASN A 6 -1.93 15.36 -9.36
CA ASN A 6 -1.58 15.24 -7.94
C ASN A 6 -1.47 13.76 -7.50
N GLN A 7 -1.01 12.88 -8.39
CA GLN A 7 -0.77 11.49 -8.03
C GLN A 7 0.41 11.42 -7.06
N THR A 8 0.20 10.82 -5.89
CA THR A 8 1.16 10.81 -4.79
C THR A 8 1.35 9.40 -4.26
N TRP A 9 2.63 9.01 -4.10
CA TRP A 9 3.04 7.71 -3.58
C TRP A 9 3.81 7.87 -2.27
N PRO A 10 3.61 6.97 -1.28
CA PRO A 10 4.27 7.10 0.01
C PRO A 10 5.80 7.13 -0.07
N TRP A 11 6.43 6.19 -0.79
CA TRP A 11 7.90 6.11 -0.83
C TRP A 11 8.53 7.33 -1.51
N ASP A 12 7.91 7.83 -2.57
CA ASP A 12 8.29 9.07 -3.23
C ASP A 12 8.17 10.25 -2.26
N THR A 13 7.05 10.38 -1.56
CA THR A 13 6.82 11.41 -0.55
C THR A 13 7.86 11.40 0.55
N TRP A 14 8.25 10.23 1.08
CA TRP A 14 9.28 10.17 2.14
C TRP A 14 10.60 10.79 1.68
N LYS A 15 11.03 10.48 0.45
CA LYS A 15 12.26 11.02 -0.15
C LYS A 15 12.14 12.51 -0.46
N GLN A 16 11.02 12.90 -1.07
CA GLN A 16 10.75 14.28 -1.46
C GLN A 16 10.72 15.20 -0.24
N ALA A 17 9.92 14.84 0.76
CA ALA A 17 9.78 15.64 1.98
C ALA A 17 11.08 15.71 2.78
N PHE A 18 11.89 14.64 2.79
CA PHE A 18 13.22 14.67 3.40
C PHE A 18 14.10 15.76 2.78
N ALA A 19 14.22 15.78 1.45
CA ALA A 19 15.01 16.81 0.77
C ALA A 19 14.38 18.21 0.91
N MET A 20 13.06 18.30 0.74
CA MET A 20 12.32 19.56 0.81
C MET A 20 12.34 20.18 2.21
N ALA A 21 12.53 19.41 3.27
CA ALA A 21 12.70 19.94 4.62
C ALA A 21 13.76 21.05 4.68
N HIS A 22 14.83 20.93 3.89
CA HIS A 22 15.98 21.84 3.92
C HIS A 22 15.79 23.15 3.14
N PHE A 23 14.74 23.29 2.34
CA PHE A 23 14.54 24.50 1.52
C PHE A 23 13.07 24.92 1.33
N ASN A 24 12.12 24.02 1.55
CA ASN A 24 10.68 24.25 1.50
C ASN A 24 9.94 23.35 2.52
N PRO A 25 10.18 23.54 3.83
CA PRO A 25 9.65 22.67 4.88
C PRO A 25 8.13 22.68 4.99
N ASP A 26 7.46 23.77 4.59
CA ASP A 26 6.00 23.85 4.62
C ASP A 26 5.37 22.85 3.65
N ILE A 27 5.88 22.76 2.41
CA ILE A 27 5.40 21.78 1.44
C ILE A 27 5.89 20.37 1.77
N ALA A 28 7.05 20.21 2.43
CA ALA A 28 7.46 18.91 2.95
C ALA A 28 6.43 18.33 3.94
N LYS A 29 5.95 19.16 4.89
CA LYS A 29 4.89 18.80 5.83
C LYS A 29 3.59 18.46 5.09
N GLU A 30 3.16 19.29 4.14
CA GLU A 30 1.94 19.07 3.37
C GLU A 30 1.98 17.78 2.53
N ASN A 31 3.12 17.46 1.92
CA ASN A 31 3.26 16.23 1.13
C ASN A 31 3.08 14.98 2.02
N ILE A 32 3.69 14.97 3.20
CA ILE A 32 3.50 13.90 4.20
C ILE A 32 2.03 13.85 4.68
N ARG A 33 1.42 15.01 4.97
CA ARG A 33 0.00 15.10 5.37
C ARG A 33 -0.91 14.52 4.29
N ALA A 34 -0.64 14.80 3.01
CA ALA A 34 -1.43 14.29 1.90
C ALA A 34 -1.48 12.76 1.91
N VAL A 35 -0.32 12.11 2.04
CA VAL A 35 -0.23 10.63 2.11
C VAL A 35 -1.02 10.07 3.31
N PHE A 36 -0.87 10.67 4.50
CA PHE A 36 -1.58 10.21 5.69
C PHE A 36 -3.04 10.66 5.78
N SER A 37 -3.51 11.57 4.91
CA SER A 37 -4.91 12.03 4.90
C SER A 37 -5.90 10.93 4.54
N TRP A 38 -5.41 9.89 3.85
CA TRP A 38 -6.17 8.70 3.46
C TRP A 38 -5.71 7.43 4.18
N GLN A 39 -4.98 7.59 5.29
CA GLN A 39 -4.66 6.47 6.16
C GLN A 39 -5.95 5.84 6.71
N ILE A 40 -6.04 4.52 6.64
CA ILE A 40 -7.26 3.79 7.02
C ILE A 40 -7.52 3.93 8.52
N GLN A 41 -8.75 4.35 8.83
CA GLN A 41 -9.26 4.52 10.18
C GLN A 41 -10.14 3.33 10.60
N PRO A 42 -10.37 3.10 11.90
CA PRO A 42 -11.36 2.14 12.37
C PRO A 42 -12.73 2.39 11.73
N GLY A 43 -13.37 1.32 11.26
CA GLY A 43 -14.67 1.40 10.59
C GLY A 43 -14.63 1.86 9.13
N ASP A 44 -13.46 1.89 8.49
CA ASP A 44 -13.37 2.14 7.04
C ASP A 44 -14.30 1.20 6.26
N ARG A 45 -15.06 1.78 5.33
CA ARG A 45 -16.11 1.08 4.58
C ARG A 45 -15.59 0.07 3.56
N VAL A 46 -14.34 0.20 3.12
CA VAL A 46 -13.75 -0.66 2.07
C VAL A 46 -12.90 -1.76 2.72
N ARG A 47 -12.08 -1.39 3.70
CA ARG A 47 -11.05 -2.26 4.27
C ARG A 47 -10.89 -2.06 5.78
N PRO A 48 -11.93 -2.35 6.58
CA PRO A 48 -11.88 -2.17 8.03
C PRO A 48 -10.78 -3.03 8.70
N GLN A 49 -10.32 -4.10 8.06
CA GLN A 49 -9.20 -4.94 8.52
C GLN A 49 -7.82 -4.29 8.38
N ASP A 50 -7.70 -3.17 7.67
CA ASP A 50 -6.42 -2.54 7.32
C ASP A 50 -6.18 -1.23 8.08
N VAL A 51 -6.73 -1.06 9.29
CA VAL A 51 -6.47 0.15 10.12
C VAL A 51 -4.98 0.45 10.21
N GLY A 52 -4.60 1.70 9.92
CA GLY A 52 -3.21 2.15 9.87
C GLY A 52 -2.55 2.04 8.50
N PHE A 53 -3.10 1.28 7.55
CA PHE A 53 -2.64 1.20 6.17
C PHE A 53 -2.63 2.58 5.50
N VAL A 54 -1.61 2.79 4.67
CA VAL A 54 -1.46 3.98 3.83
C VAL A 54 -1.57 3.52 2.37
N PRO A 55 -2.48 4.09 1.54
CA PRO A 55 -2.61 3.74 0.13
C PRO A 55 -1.31 3.89 -0.66
N ASP A 56 -1.12 3.03 -1.66
CA ASP A 56 0.01 3.12 -2.59
C ASP A 56 -0.04 4.39 -3.45
N LEU A 57 -1.23 4.72 -3.95
CA LEU A 57 -1.41 5.83 -4.88
C LEU A 57 -2.71 6.56 -4.53
N ILE A 58 -2.59 7.81 -4.11
CA ILE A 58 -3.72 8.74 -3.98
C ILE A 58 -3.69 9.75 -5.13
N ALA A 59 -4.86 10.19 -5.57
CA ALA A 59 -5.01 11.11 -6.69
C ALA A 59 -6.31 11.92 -6.57
N TRP A 60 -6.54 12.83 -7.51
CA TRP A 60 -7.77 13.63 -7.59
C TRP A 60 -9.05 12.79 -7.53
N ASN A 61 -9.18 11.78 -8.40
CA ASN A 61 -10.37 10.93 -8.45
C ASN A 61 -10.17 9.71 -7.57
N LEU A 62 -11.10 9.49 -6.64
CA LEU A 62 -11.20 8.27 -5.83
C LEU A 62 -11.50 7.05 -6.70
N SER A 63 -11.18 5.85 -6.20
CA SER A 63 -11.60 4.62 -6.86
C SER A 63 -13.13 4.45 -6.80
N PRO A 64 -13.71 3.58 -7.65
CA PRO A 64 -15.13 3.23 -7.59
C PRO A 64 -15.59 2.69 -6.23
N GLU A 65 -14.74 1.93 -5.51
CA GLU A 65 -15.03 1.43 -4.16
C GLU A 65 -15.22 2.58 -3.16
N ARG A 66 -14.58 3.71 -3.44
CA ARG A 66 -14.70 4.95 -2.69
C ARG A 66 -15.66 5.95 -3.33
N GLY A 67 -16.44 5.56 -4.34
CA GLY A 67 -17.50 6.36 -4.96
C GLY A 67 -17.01 7.39 -5.98
N GLY A 68 -15.77 7.27 -6.46
CA GLY A 68 -15.26 8.04 -7.59
C GLY A 68 -15.23 7.21 -8.88
N ASP A 69 -14.51 7.71 -9.88
CA ASP A 69 -14.32 7.10 -11.19
C ASP A 69 -12.83 6.97 -11.57
N GLY A 70 -11.94 7.16 -10.60
CA GLY A 70 -10.49 7.16 -10.80
C GLY A 70 -9.93 5.76 -11.04
N GLY A 71 -9.16 5.61 -12.13
CA GLY A 71 -8.45 4.37 -12.44
C GLY A 71 -7.06 4.23 -11.80
N ASN A 72 -6.51 5.31 -11.25
CA ASN A 72 -5.16 5.30 -10.68
C ASN A 72 -5.15 5.03 -9.16
N TRP A 73 -6.20 5.44 -8.44
CA TRP A 73 -6.27 5.26 -6.98
C TRP A 73 -6.00 3.81 -6.60
N ASN A 74 -4.95 3.55 -5.83
CA ASN A 74 -4.48 2.19 -5.57
C ASN A 74 -4.34 1.90 -4.08
N GLU A 75 -5.07 0.88 -3.64
CA GLU A 75 -4.98 0.34 -2.29
C GLU A 75 -4.64 -1.16 -2.28
N ARG A 76 -4.25 -1.72 -3.42
CA ARG A 76 -3.86 -3.14 -3.53
C ARG A 76 -2.62 -3.48 -2.71
N ASN A 77 -1.80 -2.47 -2.45
CA ASN A 77 -0.54 -2.55 -1.71
C ASN A 77 -0.23 -1.19 -1.09
N THR A 78 0.85 -1.12 -0.35
CA THR A 78 1.50 0.13 0.05
C THR A 78 2.92 0.15 -0.53
N LYS A 79 3.81 0.95 0.05
CA LYS A 79 5.23 1.04 -0.27
C LYS A 79 6.10 0.95 1.00
N PRO A 80 7.41 0.64 0.86
CA PRO A 80 8.33 0.57 1.99
C PRO A 80 8.27 1.82 2.88
N SER A 81 8.22 1.63 4.19
CA SER A 81 8.01 2.72 5.15
C SER A 81 9.32 3.39 5.57
N LEU A 82 9.59 4.56 5.01
CA LEU A 82 10.56 5.54 5.52
C LEU A 82 9.84 6.74 6.17
N ALA A 83 8.58 6.56 6.59
CA ALA A 83 7.72 7.64 7.06
C ALA A 83 8.30 8.33 8.31
N ALA A 84 8.71 7.56 9.33
CA ALA A 84 9.28 8.11 10.56
C ALA A 84 10.60 8.85 10.30
N TRP A 85 11.43 8.32 9.40
CA TRP A 85 12.68 8.96 8.95
C TRP A 85 12.40 10.31 8.28
N SER A 86 11.42 10.37 7.37
CA SER A 86 11.04 11.61 6.69
C SER A 86 10.43 12.65 7.63
N VAL A 87 9.52 12.22 8.52
CA VAL A 87 8.93 13.07 9.57
C VAL A 87 10.01 13.65 10.48
N MET A 88 11.00 12.83 10.85
CA MET A 88 12.11 13.26 11.70
C MET A 88 12.97 14.32 11.02
N GLU A 89 13.24 14.22 9.73
CA GLU A 89 14.07 15.24 9.06
C GLU A 89 13.40 16.61 9.01
N VAL A 90 12.08 16.64 8.79
CA VAL A 90 11.30 17.86 8.92
C VAL A 90 11.41 18.45 10.33
N TYR A 91 11.37 17.60 11.37
CA TYR A 91 11.61 18.04 12.74
C TYR A 91 13.05 18.54 12.95
N ASN A 92 14.07 17.87 12.40
CA ASN A 92 15.46 18.28 12.52
C ASN A 92 15.70 19.69 11.99
N VAL A 93 15.07 20.05 10.87
CA VAL A 93 15.20 21.39 10.29
C VAL A 93 14.35 22.43 11.01
N THR A 94 13.10 22.09 11.35
CA THR A 94 12.14 23.08 11.88
C THR A 94 12.12 23.20 13.40
N GLN A 95 12.64 22.19 14.11
CA GLN A 95 12.56 22.00 15.57
C GLN A 95 11.12 22.09 16.13
N ASP A 96 10.12 21.84 15.28
CA ASP A 96 8.71 22.00 15.59
C ASP A 96 8.15 20.75 16.29
N LYS A 97 7.96 20.82 17.61
CA LYS A 97 7.40 19.71 18.39
C LYS A 97 5.91 19.46 18.11
N ALA A 98 5.17 20.46 17.65
CA ALA A 98 3.76 20.26 17.29
C ALA A 98 3.65 19.36 16.06
N TRP A 99 4.59 19.46 15.12
CA TRP A 99 4.72 18.53 14.00
C TRP A 99 4.91 17.08 14.45
N LEU A 100 5.79 16.83 15.42
CA LEU A 100 5.94 15.48 15.98
C LEU A 100 4.66 14.99 16.64
N ALA A 101 3.99 15.85 17.43
CA ALA A 101 2.73 15.50 18.08
C ALA A 101 1.61 15.17 17.07
N GLU A 102 1.58 15.86 15.93
CA GLU A 102 0.64 15.60 14.83
C GLU A 102 0.90 14.23 14.18
N MET A 103 2.17 13.94 13.87
CA MET A 103 2.52 12.78 13.04
C MET A 103 2.69 11.49 13.83
N TYR A 104 3.11 11.57 15.10
CA TYR A 104 3.39 10.40 15.93
C TYR A 104 2.25 9.36 15.95
N PRO A 105 0.98 9.70 16.24
CA PRO A 105 -0.09 8.69 16.24
C PRO A 105 -0.31 8.03 14.87
N LYS A 106 -0.08 8.76 13.77
CA LYS A 106 -0.19 8.23 12.41
C LYS A 106 0.93 7.23 12.09
N LEU A 107 2.15 7.54 12.53
CA LEU A 107 3.31 6.66 12.41
C LEU A 107 3.11 5.38 13.22
N VAL A 108 2.60 5.47 14.45
CA VAL A 108 2.29 4.30 15.30
C VAL A 108 1.25 3.41 14.64
N ALA A 109 0.14 3.99 14.16
CA ALA A 109 -0.89 3.20 13.48
C ALA A 109 -0.34 2.46 12.24
N TYR A 110 0.54 3.11 11.47
CA TYR A 110 1.14 2.49 10.29
C TYR A 110 2.15 1.40 10.66
N HIS A 111 2.95 1.62 11.70
CA HIS A 111 3.83 0.60 12.29
C HIS A 111 3.04 -0.65 12.70
N ASP A 112 1.97 -0.47 13.48
CA ASP A 112 1.21 -1.60 13.99
C ASP A 112 0.48 -2.35 12.87
N TRP A 113 0.11 -1.67 11.78
CA TRP A 113 -0.46 -2.33 10.59
C TRP A 113 0.53 -3.30 9.95
N TRP A 114 1.82 -2.97 9.84
CA TRP A 114 2.83 -3.89 9.30
C TRP A 114 2.91 -5.17 10.13
N LEU A 115 2.98 -5.05 11.46
CA LEU A 115 3.08 -6.21 12.35
C LEU A 115 1.81 -7.07 12.37
N ARG A 116 0.64 -6.49 12.08
CA ARG A 116 -0.61 -7.27 11.99
C ARG A 116 -0.82 -7.92 10.62
N ASN A 117 -0.52 -7.20 9.54
CA ASN A 117 -0.99 -7.55 8.20
C ASN A 117 0.13 -8.02 7.27
N ARG A 118 1.40 -7.98 7.72
CA ARG A 118 2.60 -8.26 6.93
C ARG A 118 3.66 -9.01 7.73
N ASP A 119 3.24 -9.88 8.63
CA ASP A 119 4.13 -10.78 9.39
C ASP A 119 3.47 -12.16 9.42
N HIS A 120 3.62 -12.90 8.32
CA HIS A 120 2.87 -14.14 8.11
C HIS A 120 3.19 -15.20 9.16
N ASN A 121 4.45 -15.29 9.60
CA ASN A 121 4.90 -16.28 10.57
C ASN A 121 4.91 -15.76 12.02
N GLY A 122 4.56 -14.50 12.25
CA GLY A 122 4.43 -13.89 13.57
C GLY A 122 5.75 -13.72 14.31
N ASN A 123 6.87 -13.57 13.60
CA ASN A 123 8.20 -13.48 14.19
C ASN A 123 8.67 -12.04 14.46
N GLY A 124 7.87 -11.04 14.13
CA GLY A 124 8.19 -9.61 14.25
C GLY A 124 9.05 -9.06 13.11
N VAL A 125 9.26 -9.82 12.03
CA VAL A 125 10.03 -9.43 10.84
C VAL A 125 9.09 -9.38 9.65
N PRO A 126 8.77 -8.18 9.13
CA PRO A 126 7.72 -8.06 8.15
C PRO A 126 8.12 -8.53 6.74
N GLU A 127 7.14 -8.99 5.97
CA GLU A 127 7.27 -9.27 4.54
C GLU A 127 6.60 -8.19 3.68
N TYR A 128 7.06 -8.03 2.44
CA TYR A 128 6.23 -7.39 1.44
C TYR A 128 4.99 -8.25 1.13
N GLY A 129 3.93 -7.61 0.68
CA GLY A 129 2.67 -8.30 0.44
C GLY A 129 1.56 -7.38 -0.06
N ALA A 130 0.44 -7.98 -0.38
CA ALA A 130 -0.74 -7.31 -0.91
C ALA A 130 -1.91 -7.33 0.08
N THR A 131 -2.88 -6.43 -0.11
CA THR A 131 -4.10 -6.40 0.69
C THR A 131 -5.14 -7.35 0.12
N ARG A 132 -6.20 -7.61 0.89
CA ARG A 132 -7.47 -8.08 0.31
C ARG A 132 -7.98 -7.00 -0.65
N ASP A 133 -8.37 -7.38 -1.87
CA ASP A 133 -8.80 -6.45 -2.90
C ASP A 133 -9.62 -7.18 -3.98
N LYS A 134 -10.54 -6.47 -4.64
CA LYS A 134 -11.33 -7.03 -5.76
C LYS A 134 -10.45 -7.59 -6.89
N ALA A 135 -9.25 -7.05 -7.07
CA ALA A 135 -8.31 -7.52 -8.08
C ALA A 135 -7.59 -8.81 -7.64
N HIS A 136 -7.59 -9.13 -6.34
CA HIS A 136 -6.76 -10.17 -5.75
C HIS A 136 -7.53 -11.42 -5.37
N ASN A 137 -8.82 -11.29 -5.06
CA ASN A 137 -9.63 -12.38 -4.55
C ASN A 137 -11.09 -12.26 -5.00
N THR A 138 -11.77 -13.41 -5.02
CA THR A 138 -13.24 -13.45 -5.15
C THR A 138 -13.93 -12.76 -3.98
N GLU A 139 -15.25 -12.53 -4.09
CA GLU A 139 -16.05 -11.99 -2.98
C GLU A 139 -15.93 -12.84 -1.70
N SER A 140 -15.87 -14.16 -1.86
CA SER A 140 -15.66 -15.13 -0.77
C SER A 140 -14.23 -15.17 -0.22
N GLY A 141 -13.29 -14.41 -0.79
CA GLY A 141 -11.92 -14.29 -0.30
C GLY A 141 -10.94 -15.31 -0.87
N GLU A 142 -11.30 -16.01 -1.95
CA GLU A 142 -10.38 -16.94 -2.60
C GLU A 142 -9.40 -16.22 -3.53
N MET A 143 -8.10 -16.39 -3.31
CA MET A 143 -7.03 -15.75 -4.10
C MET A 143 -7.13 -16.11 -5.59
N LEU A 144 -7.16 -15.11 -6.47
CA LEU A 144 -7.21 -15.27 -7.93
C LEU A 144 -5.81 -15.52 -8.50
N PHE A 145 -5.73 -16.38 -9.51
CA PHE A 145 -4.53 -16.56 -10.34
C PHE A 145 -4.88 -17.11 -11.73
N THR A 146 -4.03 -16.87 -12.72
CA THR A 146 -4.18 -17.38 -14.08
C THR A 146 -2.98 -18.24 -14.46
N VAL A 147 -3.24 -19.48 -14.85
CA VAL A 147 -2.25 -20.44 -15.35
C VAL A 147 -2.15 -20.29 -16.86
N LYS A 148 -0.94 -20.11 -17.40
CA LYS A 148 -0.70 -20.01 -18.85
C LYS A 148 0.18 -21.13 -19.36
N LYS A 149 -0.21 -21.75 -20.47
CA LYS A 149 0.55 -22.83 -21.13
C LYS A 149 0.30 -22.83 -22.64
N GLY A 150 1.30 -22.45 -23.42
CA GLY A 150 1.12 -22.08 -24.81
C GLY A 150 0.07 -20.98 -24.94
N ASP A 151 -0.87 -21.14 -25.88
CA ASP A 151 -1.96 -20.19 -26.09
C ASP A 151 -3.17 -20.41 -25.14
N LYS A 152 -3.05 -21.31 -24.16
CA LYS A 152 -4.12 -21.60 -23.20
C LYS A 152 -3.95 -20.80 -21.93
N GLU A 153 -5.03 -20.15 -21.50
CA GLU A 153 -5.14 -19.47 -20.21
C GLU A 153 -6.27 -20.08 -19.40
N GLU A 154 -6.04 -20.31 -18.12
CA GLU A 154 -7.04 -20.81 -17.18
C GLU A 154 -6.99 -20.00 -15.88
N THR A 155 -8.04 -19.22 -15.61
CA THR A 155 -8.19 -18.49 -14.35
C THR A 155 -8.82 -19.40 -13.30
N GLN A 156 -8.18 -19.49 -12.15
CA GLN A 156 -8.60 -20.28 -11.00
C GLN A 156 -8.58 -19.42 -9.73
N SER A 157 -9.14 -19.95 -8.65
CA SER A 157 -9.14 -19.32 -7.34
C SER A 157 -8.74 -20.29 -6.22
N GLY A 158 -8.26 -19.75 -5.10
CA GLY A 158 -8.00 -20.47 -3.86
C GLY A 158 -6.55 -20.93 -3.68
N LEU A 159 -6.02 -20.74 -2.47
CA LEU A 159 -4.62 -20.99 -2.15
C LEU A 159 -4.24 -22.49 -2.27
N ASN A 160 -5.16 -23.40 -1.97
CA ASN A 160 -4.95 -24.85 -2.15
C ASN A 160 -4.86 -25.27 -3.62
N ASN A 161 -5.62 -24.62 -4.51
CA ASN A 161 -5.52 -24.87 -5.95
C ASN A 161 -4.17 -24.34 -6.46
N TYR A 162 -3.82 -23.12 -6.07
CA TYR A 162 -2.51 -22.53 -6.35
C TYR A 162 -1.35 -23.45 -5.94
N ALA A 163 -1.36 -23.96 -4.69
CA ALA A 163 -0.31 -24.84 -4.19
C ALA A 163 -0.13 -26.10 -5.04
N ARG A 164 -1.25 -26.73 -5.46
CA ARG A 164 -1.22 -27.90 -6.36
C ARG A 164 -0.69 -27.56 -7.75
N VAL A 165 -1.00 -26.38 -8.28
CA VAL A 165 -0.50 -25.94 -9.60
C VAL A 165 1.01 -25.73 -9.56
N VAL A 166 1.50 -25.05 -8.52
CA VAL A 166 2.94 -24.82 -8.31
C VAL A 166 3.68 -26.14 -8.13
N GLU A 167 3.16 -27.06 -7.32
CA GLU A 167 3.77 -28.38 -7.10
C GLU A 167 3.88 -29.19 -8.40
N LYS A 168 2.87 -29.13 -9.28
CA LYS A 168 2.91 -29.82 -10.58
C LYS A 168 3.88 -29.17 -11.57
N GLY A 169 4.06 -27.85 -11.52
CA GLY A 169 4.96 -27.10 -12.41
C GLY A 169 4.61 -27.17 -13.90
N GLN A 170 3.36 -27.45 -14.26
CA GLN A 170 2.92 -27.67 -15.64
C GLN A 170 2.37 -26.40 -16.31
N TYR A 171 3.14 -25.30 -16.29
CA TYR A 171 2.77 -24.00 -16.86
C TYR A 171 4.00 -23.27 -17.39
N ASP A 172 3.80 -22.36 -18.34
CA ASP A 172 4.85 -21.46 -18.83
C ASP A 172 4.96 -20.23 -17.93
N SER A 173 3.82 -19.71 -17.46
CA SER A 173 3.75 -18.65 -16.46
C SER A 173 2.52 -18.76 -15.57
N LEU A 174 2.61 -18.10 -14.42
CA LEU A 174 1.54 -18.03 -13.43
C LEU A 174 1.34 -16.56 -13.04
N GLU A 175 0.19 -16.00 -13.38
CA GLU A 175 -0.14 -14.61 -13.08
C GLU A 175 -0.97 -14.55 -11.80
N ILE A 176 -0.44 -13.92 -10.76
CA ILE A 176 -1.10 -13.79 -9.46
C ILE A 176 -1.20 -12.29 -9.14
N PRO A 177 -2.38 -11.66 -9.31
CA PRO A 177 -2.53 -10.22 -9.13
C PRO A 177 -2.06 -9.70 -7.77
N ALA A 178 -2.25 -10.49 -6.71
CA ALA A 178 -1.76 -10.20 -5.37
C ALA A 178 -0.22 -10.23 -5.27
N GLN A 179 0.44 -11.19 -5.94
CA GLN A 179 1.90 -11.26 -5.96
C GLN A 179 2.50 -10.12 -6.79
N VAL A 180 1.85 -9.73 -7.89
CA VAL A 180 2.24 -8.55 -8.67
C VAL A 180 2.12 -7.26 -7.85
N ALA A 181 1.13 -7.16 -6.96
CA ALA A 181 1.00 -6.01 -6.05
C ALA A 181 2.03 -6.03 -4.90
N ALA A 182 2.61 -7.19 -4.60
CA ALA A 182 3.61 -7.35 -3.54
C ALA A 182 5.04 -6.97 -3.95
N SER A 183 5.29 -6.75 -5.25
CA SER A 183 6.61 -6.40 -5.79
C SER A 183 6.98 -4.93 -5.64
#